data_AF-A0A2H0MPM0-F1
#
_entry.id   AF-A0A2H0MPM0-F1
#
_cell.length_a   1.000
_cell.length_b   1.000
_cell.length_c   1.000
_cell.angle_alpha   90.00
_cell.angle_beta   90.00
_cell.angle_gamma   90.00
#
_symmetry.space_group_name_H-M   'P 1'
#
loop_
_entity.id
_entity.type
_entity.pdbx_description
1 polymer ?
#
loop_
_entity_poly.entity_id
_entity_poly.type
_entity_poly.pdbx_seq_one_letter_code
_entity_poly.pdbx_strand_id
1 'polypeptide(L)'
;MYLRSDPDRILLIETPMLSSLKVVTTSLVVLIRVDLILKKKGPYTPASRITLTDPVREIKNGLFIMGLINDGLFWKIAAPFPGQGELPWLGRIFVGILPPGEYSLNLQLGVPANESVLFDGFRLFVLEIDPEILQQDTEFTQSP
;
A
#
# COMPACT_ATOMS: atom_id res chain seq x y z
N MET A 1 1.01 10.24 10.95
CA MET A 1 2.20 10.98 10.47
C MET A 1 1.75 12.14 9.59
N TYR A 2 2.00 13.38 10.00
CA TYR A 2 1.69 14.57 9.21
C TYR A 2 2.88 14.93 8.32
N LEU A 3 2.65 15.01 7.01
CA LEU A 3 3.65 15.35 6.01
C LEU A 3 3.20 16.56 5.19
N ARG A 4 4.13 17.49 5.00
CA ARG A 4 3.92 18.71 4.20
C ARG A 4 5.10 18.92 3.29
N SER A 5 4.82 19.17 2.03
CA SER A 5 5.85 19.49 1.03
C SER A 5 6.00 21.00 0.85
N ASP A 6 7.17 21.41 0.38
CA ASP A 6 7.44 22.78 -0.06
C ASP A 6 6.67 23.09 -1.35
N PRO A 7 6.43 24.38 -1.67
CA PRO A 7 5.65 24.78 -2.84
C PRO A 7 6.14 24.20 -4.18
N ASP A 8 7.46 24.00 -4.32
CA ASP A 8 8.11 23.63 -5.58
C ASP A 8 8.83 22.26 -5.51
N ARG A 9 8.60 21.47 -4.45
CA ARG A 9 9.29 20.20 -4.24
C ARG A 9 8.33 19.11 -3.82
N ILE A 10 8.51 17.92 -4.38
CA ILE A 10 7.87 16.71 -3.89
C ILE A 10 8.62 16.28 -2.61
N LEU A 11 7.86 15.92 -1.58
CA LEU A 11 8.44 15.26 -0.40
C LEU A 11 8.35 13.75 -0.61
N LEU A 12 9.50 13.08 -0.62
CA LEU A 12 9.60 11.62 -0.58
C LEU A 12 10.22 11.20 0.75
N ILE A 13 9.54 10.31 1.45
CA ILE A 13 10.06 9.68 2.66
C ILE A 13 10.12 8.18 2.40
N GLU A 14 11.26 7.58 2.72
CA GLU A 14 11.43 6.14 2.72
C GLU A 14 11.72 5.69 4.14
N THR A 15 10.96 4.72 4.62
CA THR A 15 11.14 4.15 5.95
C THR A 15 11.22 2.63 5.86
N PRO A 16 12.21 2.00 6.51
CA PRO A 16 12.18 0.56 6.67
C PRO A 16 10.97 0.17 7.51
N MET A 17 10.23 -0.84 7.07
CA MET A 17 9.06 -1.38 7.77
C MET A 17 9.43 -2.68 8.48
N LEU A 18 10.03 -3.60 7.75
CA LEU A 18 10.47 -4.90 8.23
C LEU A 18 11.82 -5.24 7.60
N SER A 19 12.81 -5.51 8.43
CA SER A 19 14.15 -5.90 7.99
C SER A 19 14.21 -7.34 7.48
N SER A 20 13.31 -8.21 7.94
CA SER A 20 13.23 -9.61 7.54
C SER A 20 11.79 -10.12 7.63
N LEU A 21 11.27 -10.61 6.51
CA LEU A 21 10.01 -11.31 6.36
C LEU A 21 10.31 -12.62 5.61
N LYS A 22 10.16 -13.74 6.30
CA LYS A 22 10.28 -15.06 5.70
C LYS A 22 8.91 -15.53 5.23
N VAL A 23 8.82 -15.89 3.97
CA VAL A 23 7.60 -16.37 3.29
C VAL A 23 7.85 -17.80 2.87
N VAL A 24 7.09 -18.74 3.44
CA VAL A 24 7.30 -20.18 3.22
C VAL A 24 6.54 -20.67 2.00
N THR A 25 5.34 -20.13 1.78
CA THR A 25 4.44 -20.48 0.68
C THR A 25 4.03 -19.22 -0.08
N THR A 26 3.59 -19.36 -1.34
CA THR A 26 3.06 -18.23 -2.10
C THR A 26 1.95 -17.55 -1.28
N SER A 27 2.09 -16.26 -1.06
CA SER A 27 1.26 -15.50 -0.12
C SER A 27 0.62 -14.30 -0.81
N LEU A 28 -0.62 -14.00 -0.45
CA LEU A 28 -1.29 -12.75 -0.77
C LEU A 28 -0.79 -11.67 0.20
N VAL A 29 -0.34 -10.55 -0.35
CA VAL A 29 0.05 -9.38 0.44
C VAL A 29 -1.00 -8.31 0.26
N VAL A 30 -1.52 -7.80 1.37
CA VAL A 30 -2.52 -6.73 1.40
C VAL A 30 -1.97 -5.56 2.19
N LEU A 31 -1.80 -4.41 1.54
CA LEU A 31 -1.52 -3.15 2.19
C LEU A 31 -2.80 -2.32 2.28
N ILE A 32 -3.15 -1.93 3.49
CA ILE A 32 -4.18 -0.93 3.75
C ILE A 32 -3.50 0.35 4.20
N ARG A 33 -3.86 1.46 3.56
CA ARG A 33 -3.43 2.81 3.90
C ARG A 33 -4.65 3.68 4.19
N VAL A 34 -4.58 4.47 5.24
CA VAL A 34 -5.57 5.51 5.51
C VAL A 34 -4.87 6.87 5.51
N ASP A 35 -5.38 7.81 4.72
CA ASP A 35 -4.82 9.15 4.61
C ASP A 35 -5.91 10.24 4.57
N LEU A 36 -5.61 11.39 5.15
CA LEU A 36 -6.41 12.59 5.10
C LEU A 36 -5.65 13.66 4.33
N ILE A 37 -6.19 14.06 3.18
CA ILE A 37 -5.60 15.13 2.36
C ILE A 37 -6.08 16.47 2.89
N LEU A 38 -5.18 17.18 3.59
CA LEU A 38 -5.48 18.46 4.25
C LEU A 38 -5.38 19.64 3.28
N LYS A 39 -4.55 19.50 2.23
CA LYS A 39 -4.41 20.51 1.18
C LYS A 39 -4.06 19.81 -0.14
N LYS A 40 -4.95 19.91 -1.12
CA LYS A 40 -4.76 19.43 -2.49
C LYS A 40 -4.74 20.62 -3.44
N LYS A 41 -3.71 20.71 -4.29
CA LYS A 41 -3.62 21.76 -5.31
C LYS A 41 -3.39 21.20 -6.71
N GLY A 42 -2.81 20.01 -6.83
CA GLY A 42 -2.57 19.36 -8.10
C GLY A 42 -3.57 18.22 -8.39
N PRO A 43 -3.57 17.70 -9.63
CA PRO A 43 -4.29 16.47 -9.97
C PRO A 43 -3.65 15.23 -9.33
N TYR A 44 -2.40 15.35 -8.88
CA TYR A 44 -1.62 14.27 -8.30
C TYR A 44 -2.21 13.81 -6.97
N THR A 45 -2.11 12.50 -6.73
CA THR A 45 -2.56 11.86 -5.50
C THR A 45 -1.33 11.44 -4.70
N PRO A 46 -1.35 11.58 -3.36
CA PRO A 46 -0.29 11.06 -2.52
C PRO A 46 -0.02 9.58 -2.81
N ALA A 47 1.21 9.27 -3.17
CA ALA A 47 1.63 7.94 -3.54
C ALA A 47 2.19 7.20 -2.32
N SER A 48 1.89 5.90 -2.23
CA SER A 48 2.59 5.00 -1.32
C SER A 48 3.05 3.81 -2.12
N ARG A 49 4.29 3.40 -1.88
CA ARG A 49 4.89 2.26 -2.55
C ARG A 49 5.51 1.37 -1.49
N ILE A 50 5.25 0.08 -1.59
CA ILE A 50 6.05 -0.94 -0.92
C ILE A 50 7.12 -1.40 -1.90
N THR A 51 8.37 -1.36 -1.46
CA THR A 51 9.48 -2.00 -2.15
C THR A 51 9.87 -3.24 -1.37
N LEU A 52 10.13 -4.31 -2.11
CA LEU A 52 10.69 -5.54 -1.60
C LEU A 52 12.12 -5.68 -2.09
N THR A 53 12.97 -6.19 -1.20
CA THR A 53 14.29 -6.67 -1.58
C THR A 53 14.39 -8.13 -1.22
N ASP A 54 14.76 -8.97 -2.18
CA ASP A 54 15.05 -10.39 -2.02
C ASP A 54 16.52 -10.58 -2.42
N PRO A 55 17.44 -10.76 -1.45
CA PRO A 55 18.86 -10.92 -1.76
C PRO A 55 19.15 -12.23 -2.49
N VAL A 56 18.31 -13.26 -2.31
CA VAL A 56 18.50 -14.58 -2.94
C VAL A 56 18.09 -14.55 -4.41
N ARG A 57 17.01 -13.84 -4.73
CA ARG A 57 16.54 -13.66 -6.11
C ARG A 57 17.07 -12.40 -6.80
N GLU A 58 18.02 -11.71 -6.17
CA GLU A 58 18.60 -10.44 -6.64
C GLU A 58 17.56 -9.34 -6.92
N ILE A 59 16.38 -9.42 -6.31
CA ILE A 59 15.35 -8.40 -6.44
C ILE A 59 15.79 -7.20 -5.61
N LYS A 60 16.12 -6.08 -6.26
CA LYS A 60 16.45 -4.82 -5.61
C LYS A 60 15.34 -3.81 -5.84
N ASN A 61 14.70 -3.35 -4.76
CA ASN A 61 13.57 -2.41 -4.84
C ASN A 61 12.50 -2.84 -5.84
N GLY A 62 12.28 -4.17 -5.93
CA GLY A 62 11.30 -4.76 -6.82
C GLY A 62 9.97 -4.07 -6.61
N LEU A 63 9.42 -3.52 -7.70
CA LEU A 63 8.12 -2.89 -7.63
C LEU A 63 7.12 -4.03 -7.50
N PHE A 64 6.59 -4.20 -6.29
CA PHE A 64 5.46 -5.07 -6.10
C PHE A 64 4.33 -4.45 -6.94
N ILE A 65 4.00 -5.07 -8.08
CA ILE A 65 2.83 -4.67 -8.88
C ILE A 65 1.64 -5.10 -8.06
N MET A 66 1.33 -4.30 -7.03
CA MET A 66 0.07 -4.41 -6.36
C MET A 66 -0.96 -3.86 -7.33
N GLY A 67 -1.81 -4.74 -7.84
CA GLY A 67 -3.04 -4.29 -8.45
C GLY A 67 -3.76 -3.42 -7.42
N LEU A 68 -4.10 -2.20 -7.79
CA LEU A 68 -4.97 -1.37 -6.98
C LEU A 68 -6.37 -1.99 -7.05
N ILE A 69 -6.69 -2.88 -6.11
CA ILE A 69 -7.99 -3.56 -6.10
C ILE A 69 -9.10 -2.60 -5.61
N ASN A 70 -8.76 -1.46 -5.02
CA ASN A 70 -9.76 -0.45 -4.70
C ASN A 70 -9.14 0.96 -4.67
N ASP A 71 -9.56 1.84 -5.59
CA ASP A 71 -9.09 3.23 -5.69
C ASP A 71 -9.60 4.12 -4.53
N GLY A 72 -10.35 3.55 -3.60
CA GLY A 72 -10.70 4.19 -2.35
C GLY A 72 -11.97 3.60 -1.78
N LEU A 73 -11.90 2.94 -0.63
CA LEU A 73 -13.08 2.82 0.20
C LEU A 73 -13.24 4.19 0.89
N PHE A 74 -14.08 5.04 0.30
CA PHE A 74 -14.33 6.38 0.79
C PHE A 74 -15.15 6.32 2.08
N TRP A 75 -14.52 6.52 3.23
CA TRP A 75 -15.21 6.77 4.48
C TRP A 75 -15.10 8.24 4.84
N LYS A 76 -16.22 8.97 4.74
CA LYS A 76 -16.35 10.30 5.34
C LYS A 76 -16.39 10.15 6.85
N ILE A 77 -15.25 10.34 7.52
CA ILE A 77 -15.20 10.48 8.97
C ILE A 77 -15.10 11.99 9.24
N ALA A 78 -16.09 12.57 9.91
CA ALA A 78 -16.09 13.98 10.26
C ALA A 78 -14.84 14.29 11.11
N ALA A 79 -13.95 15.13 10.60
CA ALA A 79 -12.81 15.60 11.37
C ALA A 79 -13.24 16.78 12.26
N PRO A 80 -12.88 16.81 13.56
CA PRO A 80 -13.27 17.87 14.49
C PRO A 80 -12.38 19.11 14.36
N PHE A 81 -12.05 19.53 13.13
CA PHE A 81 -11.25 20.75 12.91
C PHE A 81 -12.21 21.94 12.70
N PRO A 82 -12.30 22.88 13.67
CA PRO A 82 -13.19 24.03 13.53
C PRO A 82 -12.77 24.89 12.33
N GLY A 83 -13.71 25.13 11.40
CA GLY A 83 -13.54 26.04 10.26
C GLY A 83 -13.19 25.40 8.90
N GLN A 84 -13.00 24.09 8.84
CA GLN A 84 -12.86 23.35 7.58
C GLN A 84 -13.97 22.30 7.53
N GLY A 85 -14.86 22.39 6.53
CA GLY A 85 -15.90 21.37 6.30
C GLY A 85 -15.30 19.97 6.19
N GLU A 86 -16.13 18.94 6.40
CA GLU A 86 -15.74 17.52 6.45
C GLU A 86 -14.67 17.15 5.42
N LEU A 87 -13.41 17.03 5.85
CA LEU A 87 -12.35 16.48 5.02
C LEU A 87 -12.49 14.95 5.07
N PRO A 88 -12.82 14.27 3.96
CA PRO A 88 -13.00 12.83 3.96
C PRO A 88 -11.64 12.13 4.16
N TRP A 89 -11.64 11.12 5.02
CA TRP A 89 -10.55 10.17 5.09
C TRP A 89 -10.59 9.25 3.86
N LEU A 90 -9.42 8.95 3.31
CA LEU A 90 -9.24 8.07 2.16
C LEU A 90 -8.61 6.76 2.62
N GLY A 91 -9.37 5.67 2.55
CA GLY A 91 -8.86 4.31 2.76
C GLY A 91 -8.50 3.67 1.41
N ARG A 92 -7.25 3.23 1.23
CA ARG A 92 -6.78 2.54 0.01
C ARG A 92 -6.28 1.15 0.35
N ILE A 93 -6.61 0.20 -0.53
CA ILE A 93 -6.19 -1.20 -0.41
C ILE A 93 -5.39 -1.58 -1.65
N PHE A 94 -4.19 -2.08 -1.44
CA PHE A 94 -3.29 -2.58 -2.46
C PHE A 94 -3.08 -4.07 -2.23
N VAL A 95 -3.14 -4.87 -3.29
CA VAL A 95 -3.04 -6.33 -3.17
C VAL A 95 -2.05 -6.85 -4.21
N GLY A 96 -1.19 -7.79 -3.81
CA GLY A 96 -0.29 -8.48 -4.73
C GLY A 96 0.12 -9.86 -4.21
N ILE A 97 0.90 -10.59 -5.00
CA ILE A 97 1.34 -11.96 -4.70
C ILE A 97 2.83 -12.00 -4.42
N LEU A 98 3.20 -12.63 -3.31
CA LEU A 98 4.57 -12.79 -2.85
C LEU A 98 4.97 -14.28 -2.90
N PRO A 99 5.89 -14.68 -3.79
CA PRO A 99 6.38 -16.05 -3.80
C PRO A 99 7.18 -16.38 -2.53
N PRO A 100 7.46 -17.66 -2.24
CA PRO A 100 8.30 -18.06 -1.11
C PRO A 100 9.67 -17.40 -1.17
N GLY A 101 10.23 -16.93 -0.07
CA GLY A 101 11.52 -16.23 -0.05
C GLY A 101 11.78 -15.48 1.25
N GLU A 102 12.93 -14.81 1.32
CA GLU A 102 13.27 -13.90 2.41
C GLU A 102 13.32 -12.47 1.89
N TYR A 103 12.59 -11.60 2.55
CA TYR A 103 12.34 -10.25 2.06
C TYR A 103 12.61 -9.20 3.13
N SER A 104 13.11 -8.04 2.70
CA SER A 104 12.97 -6.80 3.48
C SER A 104 11.94 -5.90 2.81
N LEU A 105 11.18 -5.17 3.64
CA LEU A 105 10.10 -4.29 3.22
C LEU A 105 10.41 -2.85 3.60
N ASN A 106 10.35 -1.95 2.61
CA ASN A 106 10.37 -0.52 2.84
C ASN A 106 9.05 0.12 2.38
N LEU A 107 8.61 1.12 3.12
CA LEU A 107 7.49 1.96 2.74
C LEU A 107 8.03 3.31 2.26
N GLN A 108 7.66 3.65 1.03
CA GLN A 108 7.92 4.97 0.47
C GLN A 108 6.61 5.76 0.41
N LEU A 109 6.63 6.98 0.92
CA LEU A 109 5.52 7.93 0.93
C LEU A 109 5.88 9.16 0.11
N GLY A 110 4.98 9.57 -0.76
CA GLY A 110 5.13 10.76 -1.58
C GLY A 110 4.02 11.77 -1.34
N VAL A 111 4.41 13.01 -1.06
CA VAL A 111 3.51 14.15 -1.01
C VAL A 111 3.87 15.11 -2.15
N PRO A 112 2.96 15.34 -3.12
CA PRO A 112 3.19 16.28 -4.22
C PRO A 112 3.49 17.70 -3.71
N ALA A 113 4.11 18.53 -4.55
CA ALA A 113 4.52 19.87 -4.17
C ALA A 113 3.34 20.74 -3.71
N ASN A 114 3.56 21.55 -2.68
CA ASN A 114 2.58 22.45 -2.07
C ASN A 114 1.36 21.77 -1.41
N GLU A 115 1.43 20.46 -1.17
CA GLU A 115 0.37 19.66 -0.56
C GLU A 115 0.70 19.25 0.87
N SER A 116 -0.33 18.86 1.61
CA SER A 116 -0.17 18.34 2.97
C SER A 116 -1.13 17.19 3.22
N VAL A 117 -0.60 16.12 3.80
CA VAL A 117 -1.29 14.85 4.02
C VAL A 117 -1.04 14.39 5.44
N LEU A 118 -2.09 13.95 6.12
CA LEU A 118 -1.99 13.21 7.36
C LEU A 118 -2.19 11.72 7.05
N PHE A 119 -1.13 10.94 7.13
CA PHE A 119 -1.22 9.49 7.05
C PHE A 119 -1.60 8.92 8.42
N ASP A 120 -2.72 8.20 8.52
CA ASP A 120 -3.25 7.63 9.76
C ASP A 120 -3.18 6.11 9.75
N GLY A 121 -1.99 5.62 9.46
CA GLY A 121 -1.63 4.22 9.61
C GLY A 121 -1.47 3.47 8.29
N PHE A 122 -0.57 2.51 8.36
CA PHE A 122 -0.31 1.51 7.34
C PHE A 122 -0.48 0.16 7.99
N ARG A 123 -1.30 -0.72 7.40
CA ARG A 123 -1.43 -2.10 7.84
C ARG A 123 -1.03 -3.00 6.69
N LEU A 124 -0.05 -3.85 6.93
CA LEU A 124 0.40 -4.85 5.99
C LEU A 124 -0.04 -6.22 6.52
N PHE A 125 -0.71 -6.99 5.67
CA PHE A 125 -1.06 -8.37 5.93
C PHE A 125 -0.35 -9.24 4.91
N VAL A 126 0.20 -10.35 5.37
CA VAL A 126 0.75 -11.42 4.53
C VAL A 126 -0.07 -12.66 4.87
N LEU A 127 -0.81 -13.14 3.88
CA LEU A 127 -1.75 -14.24 4.01
C LEU A 127 -1.23 -15.38 3.16
N GLU A 128 -0.84 -16.48 3.79
CA GLU A 128 -0.43 -17.68 3.06
C GLU A 128 -1.61 -18.18 2.21
N ILE A 129 -1.35 -18.46 0.94
CA ILE A 129 -2.35 -19.07 0.06
C ILE A 129 -2.20 -20.57 0.22
N ASP A 130 -3.26 -21.20 0.72
CA ASP A 130 -3.30 -22.66 0.81
C ASP A 130 -3.29 -23.24 -0.61
N PRO A 131 -2.28 -24.05 -0.97
CA PRO A 131 -2.20 -24.67 -2.29
C PRO A 131 -3.38 -25.61 -2.59
N GLU A 132 -4.08 -26.14 -1.57
CA GLU A 132 -5.26 -27.00 -1.77
C GLU A 132 -6.46 -26.22 -2.31
N ILE A 133 -6.59 -24.94 -1.93
CA ILE A 133 -7.67 -24.05 -2.40
C ILE A 133 -7.49 -23.74 -3.91
N LEU A 134 -6.25 -23.66 -4.39
CA LEU A 134 -5.96 -23.37 -5.80
C LEU A 134 -6.24 -24.57 -6.73
N GLN A 135 -6.37 -25.79 -6.20
CA GLN A 135 -6.60 -26.99 -7.00
C GLN A 135 -8.09 -27.25 -7.28
N GLN A 136 -9.00 -26.77 -6.42
CA GLN A 136 -10.45 -27.03 -6.52
C GLN A 136 -11.11 -26.41 -7.76
N ASP A 137 -10.56 -25.33 -8.33
CA ASP A 137 -11.14 -24.67 -9.51
C ASP A 137 -10.74 -25.33 -10.86
N THR A 138 -9.80 -26.28 -10.84
CA THR A 138 -9.33 -26.94 -12.08
C THR A 138 -10.18 -28.14 -12.49
N GLU A 139 -11.04 -28.65 -11.60
CA GLU A 139 -11.85 -29.85 -11.86
C GLU A 139 -13.24 -29.54 -12.48
N PHE A 140 -13.67 -28.27 -12.52
CA PHE A 140 -15.01 -27.92 -13.04
C PHE A 140 -15.12 -27.79 -14.57
N THR A 141 -14.02 -27.96 -15.33
CA THR A 141 -14.06 -27.88 -16.82
C THR A 141 -13.98 -29.22 -17.53
N GLN A 142 -14.01 -30.35 -16.82
CA GLN A 142 -14.09 -31.67 -17.46
C GLN A 142 -15.27 -32.47 -16.93
N SER A 143 -16.41 -32.30 -17.59
CA SER A 143 -17.46 -33.31 -17.64
C SER A 143 -17.97 -33.41 -19.09
N PRO A 144 -18.33 -34.64 -19.51
CA PRO A 144 -18.11 -35.20 -20.86
C PRO A 144 -19.00 -34.66 -21.98
#